data_AF-A0A527ZSW6-F1
#
_entry.id   AF-A0A527ZSW6-F1
#
_cell.length_a   1.000
_cell.length_b   1.000
_cell.length_c   1.000
_cell.angle_alpha   90.00
_cell.angle_beta   90.00
_cell.angle_gamma   90.00
#
_symmetry.space_group_name_H-M   'P 1'
#
loop_
_entity.id
_entity.type
_entity.pdbx_description
1 polymer ?
#
loop_
_entity_poly.entity_id
_entity_poly.type
_entity_poly.pdbx_seq_one_letter_code
_entity_poly.pdbx_strand_id
1 'polypeptide(L)'
;MVKVRRDLQLGVHVADSASITIKEAAKLWLERCDAEGLERSTRAAYAQHVNIHIVPLIGARKLSQFNTPHVHAFADELAKDRSPAMVKRIVRSLGAIFV
;
A
#
# COMPACT_ATOMS: atom_id res chain seq x y z
N MET A 1 17.49 -24.16 -24.41
CA MET A 1 17.10 -22.76 -24.67
C MET A 1 15.76 -22.49 -24.01
N VAL A 2 15.71 -21.41 -23.19
CA VAL A 2 14.55 -20.56 -22.81
C VAL A 2 13.37 -21.26 -22.10
N LYS A 3 13.26 -21.13 -20.76
CA LYS A 3 12.37 -20.18 -20.02
C LYS A 3 10.90 -20.31 -20.47
N VAL A 4 9.92 -20.47 -19.59
CA VAL A 4 9.43 -19.42 -18.70
C VAL A 4 8.60 -20.06 -17.58
N ARG A 5 8.78 -19.48 -16.39
CA ARG A 5 8.17 -19.78 -15.10
C ARG A 5 6.64 -19.86 -15.23
N ARG A 6 6.06 -21.03 -14.95
CA ARG A 6 4.64 -21.16 -14.65
C ARG A 6 4.48 -21.19 -13.13
N ASP A 7 3.47 -20.46 -12.69
CA ASP A 7 2.85 -20.53 -11.37
C ASP A 7 3.55 -19.72 -10.26
N LEU A 8 3.30 -18.40 -10.27
CA LEU A 8 3.20 -17.62 -9.05
C LEU A 8 1.76 -17.11 -8.93
N GLN A 9 1.04 -17.89 -8.14
CA GLN A 9 -0.35 -17.86 -7.75
C GLN A 9 -0.64 -16.61 -6.90
N LEU A 10 -1.81 -15.99 -7.15
CA LEU A 10 -2.45 -14.83 -6.47
C LEU A 10 -2.28 -13.46 -7.13
N GLY A 11 -3.40 -12.99 -7.69
CA GLY A 11 -3.60 -11.62 -8.14
C GLY A 11 -3.71 -11.54 -9.65
N VAL A 12 -4.93 -11.30 -10.12
CA VAL A 12 -5.33 -10.98 -11.49
C VAL A 12 -4.19 -10.29 -12.25
N HIS A 13 -3.83 -10.84 -13.42
CA HIS A 13 -2.85 -10.23 -14.33
C HIS A 13 -3.41 -8.90 -14.85
N VAL A 14 -3.35 -7.86 -14.02
CA VAL A 14 -3.55 -6.49 -14.47
C VAL A 14 -2.27 -6.17 -15.23
N ALA A 15 -2.39 -6.03 -16.55
CA ALA A 15 -1.28 -5.56 -17.37
C ALA A 15 -0.67 -4.32 -16.72
N ASP A 16 0.66 -4.22 -16.66
CA ASP A 16 1.35 -3.08 -16.03
C ASP A 16 0.79 -1.73 -16.52
N SER A 17 0.37 -1.65 -17.78
CA SER A 17 -0.30 -0.48 -18.36
C SER A 17 -1.61 -0.10 -17.66
N ALA A 18 -2.41 -1.08 -17.24
CA ALA A 18 -3.69 -0.92 -16.55
C ALA A 18 -3.56 -0.90 -15.01
N SER A 19 -2.38 -1.19 -14.45
CA SER A 19 -2.18 -1.17 -13.00
C SER A 19 -2.22 0.26 -12.46
N ILE A 20 -3.10 0.48 -11.49
CA ILE A 20 -3.19 1.75 -10.76
C ILE A 20 -2.00 1.93 -9.83
N THR A 21 -1.76 3.18 -9.46
CA THR A 21 -0.75 3.58 -8.49
C THR A 21 -1.20 3.26 -7.05
N ILE A 22 -0.23 3.20 -6.13
CA ILE A 22 -0.50 3.07 -4.69
C ILE A 22 -1.39 4.22 -4.21
N LYS A 23 -1.21 5.45 -4.73
CA LYS A 23 -2.05 6.59 -4.41
C LYS A 23 -3.51 6.37 -4.79
N GLU A 24 -3.75 5.90 -6.01
CA GLU A 24 -5.12 5.61 -6.50
C GLU A 24 -5.76 4.48 -5.71
N ALA A 25 -5.01 3.42 -5.43
CA ALA A 25 -5.47 2.31 -4.61
C ALA A 25 -5.82 2.75 -3.18
N ALA A 26 -4.97 3.57 -2.56
CA ALA A 26 -5.20 4.12 -1.23
C ALA A 26 -6.47 4.97 -1.17
N LYS A 27 -6.75 5.74 -2.22
CA LYS A 27 -7.99 6.52 -2.33
C LYS A 27 -9.22 5.62 -2.36
N LEU A 28 -9.23 4.60 -3.24
CA LEU A 28 -10.33 3.65 -3.33
C LEU A 28 -10.56 2.89 -2.01
N TRP A 29 -9.47 2.53 -1.33
CA TRP A 29 -9.52 1.88 -0.02
C TRP A 29 -10.15 2.79 1.04
N LEU A 30 -9.76 4.06 1.11
CA LEU A 30 -10.37 5.02 2.05
C LEU A 30 -11.85 5.28 1.74
N GLU A 31 -12.24 5.33 0.47
CA GLU A 31 -13.65 5.43 0.05
C GLU A 31 -14.45 4.20 0.49
N ARG A 32 -13.89 2.99 0.34
CA ARG A 32 -14.50 1.76 0.86
C ARG A 32 -14.65 1.80 2.38
N CYS A 33 -13.61 2.23 3.10
CA CYS A 33 -13.66 2.40 4.55
C CYS A 33 -14.77 3.37 5.00
N ASP A 34 -15.04 4.41 4.21
CA ASP A 34 -16.15 5.34 4.45
C ASP A 34 -17.51 4.65 4.24
N ALA A 35 -17.67 3.94 3.12
CA ALA A 35 -18.89 3.22 2.76
C ALA A 35 -19.23 2.07 3.73
N GLU A 36 -18.22 1.40 4.29
CA GLU A 36 -18.38 0.34 5.30
C GLU A 36 -18.74 0.88 6.70
N GLY A 37 -18.80 2.21 6.87
CA GLY A 37 -19.21 2.82 8.13
C GLY A 37 -18.19 2.67 9.25
N LEU A 38 -16.90 2.52 8.93
CA LEU A 38 -15.84 2.48 9.94
C LEU A 38 -15.88 3.73 10.85
N GLU A 39 -15.54 3.52 12.12
CA GLU A 39 -15.51 4.59 13.11
C GLU A 39 -14.69 5.79 12.60
N ARG A 40 -15.19 7.00 12.81
CA ARG A 40 -14.58 8.24 12.33
C ARG A 40 -13.11 8.37 12.74
N SER A 41 -12.78 7.99 13.98
CA SER A 41 -11.41 8.03 14.52
C SER A 41 -10.46 7.09 13.75
N THR A 42 -10.95 5.90 13.41
CA THR A 42 -10.22 4.88 12.63
C THR A 42 -9.97 5.39 11.21
N ARG A 43 -10.99 5.93 10.54
CA ARG A 43 -10.84 6.51 9.20
C ARG A 43 -9.88 7.69 9.18
N ALA A 44 -9.94 8.56 10.20
CA ALA A 44 -9.02 9.68 10.34
C ALA A 44 -7.56 9.20 10.50
N ALA A 45 -7.32 8.16 11.31
CA ALA A 45 -6.00 7.56 11.44
C ALA A 45 -5.49 6.95 10.12
N TYR A 46 -6.36 6.26 9.37
CA TYR A 46 -6.01 5.71 8.07
C TYR A 46 -5.68 6.80 7.05
N ALA A 47 -6.51 7.85 6.97
CA ALA A 47 -6.25 9.00 6.11
C ALA A 47 -4.92 9.68 6.48
N GLN A 48 -4.60 9.79 7.77
CA GLN A 48 -3.33 10.33 8.24
C GLN A 48 -2.15 9.48 7.77
N HIS A 49 -2.21 8.15 7.94
CA HIS A 49 -1.15 7.25 7.46
C HIS A 49 -0.95 7.38 5.94
N VAL A 50 -2.06 7.44 5.18
CA VAL A 50 -2.02 7.56 3.72
C VAL A 50 -1.41 8.88 3.29
N ASN A 51 -1.91 10.00 3.81
CA ASN A 51 -1.55 11.34 3.34
C ASN A 51 -0.17 11.80 3.80
N ILE A 52 0.27 11.39 4.99
CA ILE A 52 1.55 11.86 5.56
C ILE A 52 2.70 10.91 5.21
N HIS A 53 2.43 9.60 5.08
CA HIS A 53 3.49 8.60 5.00
C HIS A 53 3.48 7.82 3.68
N ILE A 54 2.35 7.23 3.30
CA ILE A 54 2.31 6.31 2.15
C ILE A 54 2.40 7.08 0.82
N VAL A 55 1.51 8.05 0.60
CA VAL A 55 1.43 8.77 -0.68
C VAL A 55 2.70 9.57 -0.98
N PRO A 56 3.27 10.34 -0.03
CA PRO A 56 4.47 11.13 -0.30
C PRO A 56 5.70 10.29 -0.63
N LEU A 57 5.84 9.10 -0.03
CA LEU A 57 7.04 8.27 -0.20
C LEU A 57 6.93 7.28 -1.37
N ILE A 58 5.76 6.66 -1.55
CA ILE A 58 5.58 5.54 -2.50
C ILE A 58 4.34 5.68 -3.39
N GLY A 59 3.55 6.74 -3.25
CA GLY A 59 2.25 6.88 -3.91
C GLY A 59 2.28 6.83 -5.44
N ALA A 60 3.38 7.27 -6.07
CA ALA A 60 3.51 7.28 -7.53
C ALA A 60 3.80 5.91 -8.15
N ARG A 61 4.17 4.91 -7.34
CA ARG A 61 4.53 3.59 -7.84
C ARG A 61 3.28 2.77 -8.18
N LYS A 62 3.34 1.98 -9.25
CA LYS A 62 2.26 1.05 -9.62
C LYS A 62 2.19 -0.14 -8.66
N LEU A 63 0.97 -0.59 -8.36
CA LEU A 63 0.74 -1.75 -7.49
C LEU A 63 1.44 -3.00 -8.04
N SER A 64 1.39 -3.23 -9.35
CA SER A 64 2.03 -4.39 -10.00
C SER A 64 3.55 -4.43 -9.84
N GLN A 65 4.17 -3.30 -9.55
CA GLN A 65 5.62 -3.14 -9.38
C GLN A 65 6.04 -3.06 -7.90
N PHE A 66 5.07 -3.06 -6.98
CA PHE A 66 5.33 -3.01 -5.55
C PHE A 66 5.40 -4.43 -4.98
N ASN A 67 6.45 -4.71 -4.22
CA ASN A 67 6.76 -6.06 -3.74
C ASN A 67 7.40 -6.00 -2.35
N THR A 68 7.65 -7.16 -1.75
CA THR A 68 8.14 -7.26 -0.37
C THR A 68 9.42 -6.48 -0.10
N PRO A 69 10.49 -6.53 -0.94
CA PRO A 69 11.64 -5.64 -0.79
C PRO A 69 11.30 -4.15 -0.71
N HIS A 70 10.32 -3.67 -1.49
CA HIS A 70 9.89 -2.28 -1.42
C HIS A 70 9.17 -1.95 -0.10
N VAL A 71 8.43 -2.91 0.49
CA VAL A 71 7.83 -2.75 1.82
C VAL A 71 8.90 -2.61 2.89
N HIS A 72 9.97 -3.42 2.83
CA HIS A 72 11.10 -3.31 3.76
C HIS A 72 11.79 -1.95 3.63
N ALA A 73 12.13 -1.53 2.41
CA ALA A 73 12.74 -0.22 2.18
C ALA A 73 11.86 0.95 2.66
N PHE A 74 10.55 0.85 2.47
CA PHE A 74 9.60 1.83 2.99
C PHE A 74 9.56 1.86 4.52
N ALA A 75 9.58 0.70 5.18
CA ALA A 75 9.62 0.61 6.64
C ALA A 75 10.93 1.20 7.20
N ASP A 76 12.06 0.92 6.54
CA ASP A 76 13.37 1.47 6.90
C ASP A 76 13.40 3.00 6.74
N GLU A 77 12.78 3.54 5.67
CA GLU A 77 12.65 4.98 5.47
C GLU A 77 11.86 5.64 6.61
N LEU A 78 10.72 5.05 7.00
CA LEU A 78 9.92 5.53 8.12
C LEU A 78 10.65 5.43 9.46
N ALA A 79 11.48 4.40 9.65
CA ALA A 79 12.21 4.18 10.90
C ALA A 79 13.28 5.23 11.18
N LYS A 80 13.66 6.05 10.19
CA LYS A 80 14.59 7.17 10.39
C LYS A 80 14.03 8.26 11.31
N ASP A 81 12.71 8.47 11.30
CA ASP A 81 12.08 9.59 12.01
C ASP A 81 10.73 9.26 12.67
N ARG A 82 10.26 8.00 12.62
CA ARG A 82 9.05 7.51 13.31
C ARG A 82 9.37 6.46 14.34
N SER A 83 8.54 6.40 15.39
CA SER A 83 8.63 5.36 16.39
C SER A 83 8.33 3.97 15.78
N PRO A 84 8.91 2.88 16.31
CA PRO A 84 8.64 1.53 15.84
C PRO A 84 7.15 1.17 15.83
N ALA A 85 6.40 1.67 16.82
CA ALA A 85 4.96 1.49 16.91
C ALA A 85 4.23 2.18 15.74
N MET A 86 4.64 3.38 15.35
CA MET A 86 4.06 4.11 14.22
C MET A 86 4.40 3.42 12.89
N VAL A 87 5.65 3.00 12.68
CA VAL A 87 6.06 2.23 11.50
C VAL A 87 5.16 1.00 11.33
N LYS A 88 4.98 0.21 12.40
CA LYS A 88 4.10 -0.96 12.39
C LYS A 88 2.65 -0.64 12.01
N ARG A 89 2.11 0.49 12.49
CA ARG A 89 0.74 0.92 12.15
C ARG A 89 0.63 1.34 10.68
N ILE A 90 1.61 2.08 10.16
CA ILE A 90 1.64 2.53 8.77
C ILE A 90 1.77 1.33 7.83
N VAL A 91 2.68 0.38 8.10
CA VAL A 91 2.85 -0.84 7.30
C VAL A 91 1.58 -1.69 7.31
N ARG A 92 0.87 -1.76 8.44
CA ARG A 92 -0.45 -2.43 8.50
C ARG A 92 -1.49 -1.74 7.61
N SER A 93 -1.58 -0.41 7.66
CA SER A 93 -2.47 0.36 6.78
C SER A 93 -2.09 0.18 5.31
N LEU A 94 -0.80 0.15 4.99
CA LEU A 94 -0.32 -0.17 3.65
C LEU A 94 -0.79 -1.56 3.20
N GLY A 95 -0.65 -2.57 4.05
CA GLY A 95 -1.13 -3.92 3.77
C GLY A 95 -2.64 -3.98 3.48
N ALA A 96 -3.45 -3.21 4.21
CA ALA A 96 -4.90 -3.14 4.01
C ALA A 96 -5.32 -2.55 2.64
N ILE A 97 -4.44 -1.80 1.96
CA ILE A 97 -4.69 -1.31 0.60
C ILE A 97 -4.63 -2.45 -0.44
N PHE A 98 -3.93 -3.55 -0.14
CA PHE A 98 -3.76 -4.70 -1.03
C PHE A 98 -4.80 -5.81 -0.83
N VAL A 99 -5.74 -5.67 0.12
CA VAL A 99 -6.70 -6.71 0.54
C VAL A 99 -8.13 -6.33 0.22
#